data_AF-A0A1B7WQK6-F1
#
_entry.id   AF-A0A1B7WQK6-F1
#
_cell.length_a   1.000
_cell.length_b   1.000
_cell.length_c   1.000
_cell.angle_alpha   90.00
_cell.angle_beta   90.00
_cell.angle_gamma   90.00
#
_symmetry.space_group_name_H-M   'P 1'
#
loop_
_entity.id
_entity.type
_entity.pdbx_description
1 polymer ?
#
loop_
_entity_poly.entity_id
_entity_poly.type
_entity_poly.pdbx_seq_one_letter_code
_entity_poly.pdbx_strand_id
1 'polypeptide(L)'
;MESLYEKDYADWAEQMAQKLQNKCFNELDIDNLVEEIKDLSKRERDRLLSSIRLILHHLLKWDYQSLKRSRSWQLTIERERNNIDLYLEDSPSLKKYLCQEWIEKMYRNARLDAIKETEIDLPQDCPYQIQDILERSFEKAI
;
A
#
# COMPACT_ATOMS: atom_id res chain seq x y z
N MET A 1 34.86 -4.55 5.03
CA MET A 1 34.77 -3.94 3.70
C MET A 1 33.31 -4.00 3.33
N GLU A 2 32.68 -2.86 2.99
CA GLU A 2 31.32 -2.82 2.44
C GLU A 2 31.24 -3.66 1.17
N SER A 3 30.17 -4.45 1.05
CA SER A 3 29.86 -5.29 -0.10
C SER A 3 29.45 -4.47 -1.33
N LEU A 4 29.48 -5.07 -2.53
CA LEU A 4 28.96 -4.39 -3.73
C LEU A 4 27.47 -4.05 -3.57
N TYR A 5 26.71 -4.92 -2.88
CA TYR A 5 25.31 -4.70 -2.52
C TYR A 5 25.09 -3.37 -1.78
N GLU A 6 25.95 -3.04 -0.81
CA GLU A 6 25.84 -1.81 -0.01
C GLU A 6 26.34 -0.57 -0.77
N LYS A 7 27.37 -0.71 -1.62
CA LYS A 7 28.00 0.41 -2.32
C LYS A 7 27.30 0.82 -3.61
N ASP A 8 26.89 -0.17 -4.39
CA ASP A 8 26.27 0.01 -5.69
C ASP A 8 25.25 -1.12 -5.92
N TYR A 9 24.08 -0.92 -5.31
CA TYR A 9 22.97 -1.86 -5.41
C TYR A 9 22.56 -2.13 -6.87
N ALA A 10 22.64 -1.13 -7.75
CA ALA A 10 22.23 -1.27 -9.14
C ALA A 10 23.18 -2.21 -9.90
N ASP A 11 24.49 -1.97 -9.80
CA ASP A 11 25.51 -2.84 -10.39
C ASP A 11 25.45 -4.25 -9.78
N TRP A 12 25.27 -4.38 -8.46
CA TRP A 12 25.07 -5.67 -7.82
C TRP A 12 23.87 -6.43 -8.40
N ALA A 13 22.71 -5.76 -8.55
CA ALA A 13 21.49 -6.38 -9.05
C ALA A 13 21.64 -6.85 -10.52
N GLU A 14 22.27 -6.04 -11.37
CA GLU A 14 22.58 -6.40 -12.76
C GLU A 14 23.52 -7.61 -12.83
N GLN A 15 24.58 -7.62 -12.02
CA GLN A 15 25.51 -8.75 -11.95
C GLN A 15 24.84 -10.04 -11.46
N MET A 16 23.96 -9.97 -10.45
CA MET A 16 23.22 -11.13 -9.98
C MET A 16 22.27 -11.68 -11.05
N ALA A 17 21.56 -10.79 -11.77
CA ALA A 17 20.70 -11.18 -12.87
C ALA A 17 21.50 -11.87 -14.01
N GLN A 18 22.66 -11.32 -14.36
CA GLN A 18 23.52 -11.90 -15.40
C GLN A 18 24.06 -13.28 -14.99
N LYS A 19 24.47 -13.44 -13.73
CA LYS A 19 24.92 -14.72 -13.17
C LYS A 19 23.80 -15.76 -13.16
N LEU A 20 22.58 -15.38 -12.78
CA LEU A 20 21.39 -16.24 -12.86
C LEU A 20 21.12 -16.69 -14.30
N GLN A 21 21.15 -15.77 -15.26
CA GLN A 21 20.92 -16.07 -16.67
C GLN A 21 21.97 -17.03 -17.25
N ASN A 22 23.23 -16.86 -16.85
CA ASN A 22 24.35 -17.72 -17.28
C ASN A 22 24.47 -19.01 -16.47
N LYS A 23 23.59 -19.24 -15.49
CA LYS A 23 23.60 -20.40 -14.58
C LYS A 23 24.89 -20.51 -13.75
N CYS A 24 25.56 -19.39 -13.47
CA CYS A 24 26.75 -19.31 -12.63
C CYS A 24 26.37 -19.31 -11.13
N PHE A 25 25.68 -20.37 -10.68
CA PHE A 25 25.08 -20.39 -9.34
C PHE A 25 26.07 -20.31 -8.18
N ASN A 26 27.32 -20.74 -8.40
CA ASN A 26 28.38 -20.71 -7.38
C ASN A 26 28.87 -19.29 -7.05
N GLU A 27 28.53 -18.30 -7.89
CA GLU A 27 28.96 -16.91 -7.73
C GLU A 27 27.83 -15.99 -7.27
N LEU A 28 26.66 -16.55 -6.95
CA LEU A 28 25.52 -15.79 -6.49
C LEU A 28 25.69 -15.38 -5.03
N ASP A 29 25.30 -14.15 -4.75
CA ASP A 29 25.14 -13.62 -3.41
C ASP A 29 23.78 -14.05 -2.84
N ILE A 30 23.70 -15.31 -2.41
CA ILE A 30 22.45 -15.97 -2.03
C ILE A 30 21.77 -15.28 -0.85
N ASP A 31 22.53 -14.81 0.13
CA ASP A 31 21.97 -14.19 1.34
C ASP A 31 21.21 -12.90 0.98
N ASN A 32 21.83 -12.00 0.21
CA ASN A 32 21.19 -10.77 -0.23
C ASN A 32 20.06 -11.03 -1.24
N LEU A 33 20.18 -12.03 -2.12
CA LEU A 33 19.09 -12.42 -3.03
C LEU A 33 17.85 -12.93 -2.28
N VAL A 34 18.03 -13.71 -1.21
CA VAL A 34 16.91 -14.19 -0.39
C VAL A 34 16.20 -13.02 0.28
N GLU A 35 16.94 -12.05 0.82
CA GLU A 35 16.34 -10.86 1.42
C GLU A 35 15.59 -10.02 0.37
N GLU A 36 16.15 -9.81 -0.82
CA GLU A 36 15.44 -9.09 -1.89
C GLU A 36 14.14 -9.78 -2.32
N ILE A 37 14.11 -11.11 -2.37
CA ILE A 37 12.89 -11.86 -2.68
C ILE A 37 11.84 -11.70 -1.57
N LYS A 38 12.25 -11.74 -0.30
CA LYS A 38 11.34 -11.49 0.82
C LYS A 38 10.80 -10.06 0.77
N ASP A 39 11.66 -9.09 0.46
CA ASP A 39 11.29 -7.69 0.37
C ASP A 39 10.40 -7.39 -0.84
N LEU A 40 10.53 -8.11 -1.96
CA LEU A 40 9.57 -8.02 -3.07
C LEU A 40 8.14 -8.30 -2.59
N SER A 41 7.92 -9.41 -1.88
CA SER A 41 6.59 -9.76 -1.35
C SER A 41 6.07 -8.71 -0.35
N LYS A 42 6.98 -8.17 0.48
CA LYS A 42 6.66 -7.11 1.44
C LYS A 42 6.26 -5.81 0.75
N ARG A 43 6.99 -5.40 -0.29
CA ARG A 43 6.73 -4.19 -1.08
C ARG A 43 5.36 -4.25 -1.76
N GLU A 44 5.00 -5.37 -2.38
CA GLU A 44 3.68 -5.53 -3.01
C GLU A 44 2.54 -5.44 -1.98
N ARG A 45 2.69 -6.10 -0.81
CA ARG A 45 1.74 -5.94 0.30
C ARG A 45 1.64 -4.49 0.74
N ASP A 46 2.76 -3.83 0.96
CA ASP A 46 2.79 -2.48 1.52
C ASP A 46 2.21 -1.44 0.56
N ARG A 47 2.31 -1.64 -0.76
CA ARG A 47 1.59 -0.83 -1.77
C ARG A 47 0.07 -0.95 -1.63
N LEU A 48 -0.46 -2.18 -1.58
CA LEU A 48 -1.89 -2.42 -1.35
C LEU A 48 -2.38 -1.74 -0.05
N LEU A 49 -1.65 -1.97 1.04
CA LEU A 49 -2.01 -1.41 2.34
C LEU A 49 -1.95 0.13 2.36
N SER A 50 -1.03 0.72 1.59
CA SER A 50 -0.94 2.17 1.44
C SER A 50 -2.14 2.76 0.71
N SER A 51 -2.62 2.11 -0.36
CA SER A 51 -3.87 2.50 -1.03
C SER A 51 -5.08 2.41 -0.09
N ILE A 52 -5.19 1.32 0.69
CA ILE A 52 -6.25 1.15 1.70
C ILE A 52 -6.21 2.28 2.74
N ARG A 53 -5.03 2.59 3.29
CA ARG A 53 -4.85 3.69 4.26
C ARG A 53 -5.29 5.03 3.66
N LEU A 54 -4.91 5.33 2.42
CA LEU A 54 -5.27 6.59 1.78
C LEU A 54 -6.77 6.70 1.51
N ILE A 55 -7.43 5.61 1.08
CA ILE A 55 -8.88 5.56 0.95
C ILE A 55 -9.54 5.84 2.31
N LEU A 56 -9.13 5.12 3.36
CA LEU A 56 -9.66 5.32 4.72
C LEU A 56 -9.49 6.77 5.22
N HIS A 57 -8.34 7.39 4.94
CA HIS A 57 -8.08 8.79 5.26
C HIS A 57 -9.10 9.72 4.60
N HIS A 58 -9.36 9.53 3.31
CA HIS A 58 -10.34 10.33 2.59
C HIS A 58 -11.79 10.00 2.95
N LEU A 59 -12.11 8.75 3.31
CA LEU A 59 -13.44 8.37 3.83
C LEU A 59 -13.71 9.05 5.17
N LEU A 60 -12.74 9.07 6.08
CA LEU A 60 -12.85 9.81 7.35
C LEU A 60 -13.12 11.29 7.10
N LYS A 61 -12.35 11.93 6.22
CA LYS A 61 -12.59 13.34 5.87
C LYS A 61 -13.95 13.54 5.21
N TRP A 62 -14.37 12.61 4.35
CA TRP A 62 -15.67 12.66 3.71
C TRP A 62 -16.82 12.62 4.71
N ASP A 63 -16.75 11.74 5.71
CA ASP A 63 -17.82 11.55 6.69
C ASP A 63 -17.86 12.64 7.75
N TYR A 64 -16.68 13.09 8.21
CA TYR A 64 -16.55 14.00 9.35
C TYR A 64 -16.28 15.46 8.97
N GLN A 65 -16.06 15.77 7.68
CA GLN A 65 -15.97 17.13 7.15
C GLN A 65 -16.94 17.36 5.99
N SER A 66 -18.25 17.20 6.25
CA SER A 66 -19.31 17.33 5.23
C SER A 66 -19.24 18.62 4.41
N LEU A 67 -18.89 19.75 5.04
CA LEU A 67 -18.76 21.06 4.38
C LEU A 67 -17.52 21.21 3.48
N LYS A 68 -16.55 20.29 3.58
CA LYS A 68 -15.30 20.31 2.80
C LYS A 68 -15.20 19.16 1.80
N ARG A 69 -16.27 18.36 1.67
CA ARG A 69 -16.37 17.31 0.65
C ARG A 69 -16.03 17.91 -0.71
N SER A 70 -15.06 17.31 -1.38
CA SER A 70 -14.57 17.80 -2.66
C SER A 70 -14.47 16.67 -3.67
N ARG A 71 -14.63 17.03 -4.94
CA ARG A 71 -14.38 16.11 -6.06
C ARG A 71 -12.96 15.55 -6.03
N SER A 72 -11.98 16.33 -5.56
CA SER A 72 -10.60 15.86 -5.46
C SER A 72 -10.47 14.68 -4.50
N TRP A 73 -11.19 14.65 -3.38
CA TRP A 73 -11.13 13.51 -2.46
C TRP A 73 -11.76 12.26 -3.06
N GLN A 74 -12.88 12.41 -3.78
CA GLN A 74 -13.51 11.31 -4.51
C GLN A 74 -12.56 10.72 -5.56
N LEU A 75 -11.94 11.58 -6.38
CA LEU A 75 -10.99 11.17 -7.41
C LEU A 75 -9.78 10.43 -6.82
N THR A 76 -9.30 10.84 -5.64
CA THR A 76 -8.24 10.10 -4.95
C THR A 76 -8.71 8.71 -4.53
N ILE A 77 -9.91 8.58 -3.96
CA ILE A 77 -10.47 7.28 -3.57
C ILE A 77 -10.63 6.38 -4.80
N GLU A 78 -11.20 6.88 -5.89
CA GLU A 78 -11.37 6.12 -7.14
C GLU A 78 -10.03 5.69 -7.74
N ARG A 79 -9.03 6.58 -7.75
CA ARG A 79 -7.67 6.25 -8.20
C ARG A 79 -7.08 5.09 -7.39
N GLU A 80 -7.18 5.17 -6.06
CA GLU A 80 -6.63 4.12 -5.20
C GLU A 80 -7.39 2.80 -5.30
N ARG A 81 -8.69 2.81 -5.58
CA ARG A 81 -9.45 1.59 -5.90
C ARG A 81 -8.95 0.94 -7.17
N ASN A 82 -8.75 1.72 -8.23
CA ASN A 82 -8.17 1.21 -9.48
C ASN A 82 -6.76 0.64 -9.27
N ASN A 83 -5.94 1.30 -8.43
CA ASN A 83 -4.63 0.77 -8.06
C ASN A 83 -4.75 -0.59 -7.35
N ILE A 84 -5.67 -0.72 -6.40
CA ILE A 84 -5.93 -1.99 -5.72
C ILE A 84 -6.30 -3.08 -6.73
N ASP A 85 -7.19 -2.80 -7.69
CA ASP A 85 -7.58 -3.77 -8.71
C ASP A 85 -6.37 -4.25 -9.54
N LEU A 86 -5.52 -3.33 -9.97
CA LEU A 86 -4.29 -3.64 -10.70
C LEU A 86 -3.32 -4.49 -9.86
N TYR A 87 -3.12 -4.15 -8.58
CA TYR A 87 -2.26 -4.93 -7.70
C TYR A 87 -2.77 -6.34 -7.47
N LEU A 88 -4.10 -6.54 -7.42
CA LEU A 88 -4.71 -7.85 -7.26
C LEU A 88 -4.70 -8.67 -8.56
N GLU A 89 -4.71 -8.00 -9.72
CA GLU A 89 -4.50 -8.63 -11.02
C GLU A 89 -3.09 -9.17 -11.15
N ASP A 90 -2.08 -8.34 -10.84
CA ASP A 90 -0.66 -8.72 -10.89
C ASP A 90 -0.29 -9.75 -9.81
N SER A 91 -0.93 -9.67 -8.63
CA SER A 91 -0.61 -10.50 -7.47
C SER A 91 -1.88 -10.97 -6.72
N PRO A 92 -2.60 -11.98 -7.22
CA PRO A 92 -3.85 -12.47 -6.60
C PRO A 92 -3.69 -12.94 -5.14
N SER A 93 -2.48 -13.34 -4.73
CA SER A 93 -2.17 -13.74 -3.35
C SER A 93 -2.33 -12.60 -2.34
N LEU A 94 -2.35 -11.34 -2.79
CA LEU A 94 -2.56 -10.17 -1.95
C LEU A 94 -3.98 -10.09 -1.39
N LYS A 95 -4.97 -10.78 -1.97
CA LYS A 95 -6.36 -10.83 -1.47
C LYS A 95 -6.46 -11.22 0.00
N LYS A 96 -5.51 -11.99 0.52
CA LYS A 96 -5.45 -12.38 1.95
C LYS A 96 -5.31 -11.20 2.91
N TYR A 97 -4.84 -10.03 2.42
CA TYR A 97 -4.70 -8.81 3.20
C TYR A 97 -5.95 -7.91 3.18
N LEU A 98 -6.97 -8.26 2.40
CA LEU A 98 -8.27 -7.57 2.37
C LEU A 98 -9.19 -8.07 3.49
N CYS A 99 -8.64 -8.35 4.66
CA CYS A 99 -9.39 -8.81 5.83
C CYS A 99 -9.47 -7.71 6.90
N GLN A 100 -10.43 -7.86 7.82
CA GLN A 100 -10.75 -6.83 8.81
C GLN A 100 -9.56 -6.45 9.70
N GLU A 101 -8.70 -7.42 10.05
CA GLU A 101 -7.50 -7.18 10.86
C GLU A 101 -6.56 -6.13 10.22
N TRP A 102 -6.32 -6.25 8.91
CA TRP A 102 -5.45 -5.31 8.19
C TRP A 102 -6.14 -3.96 7.96
N ILE A 103 -7.45 -3.97 7.74
CA ILE A 103 -8.26 -2.74 7.63
C ILE A 103 -8.18 -1.94 8.93
N GLU A 104 -8.39 -2.57 10.08
CA GLU A 104 -8.27 -1.93 11.39
C GLU A 104 -6.86 -1.38 11.63
N LYS A 105 -5.84 -2.14 11.24
CA LYS A 105 -4.45 -1.69 11.34
C LYS A 105 -4.18 -0.46 10.47
N MET A 106 -4.69 -0.43 9.24
CA MET A 106 -4.55 0.74 8.36
C MET A 106 -5.40 1.92 8.81
N TYR A 107 -6.59 1.65 9.37
CA TYR A 107 -7.46 2.66 9.95
C TYR A 107 -6.76 3.44 11.06
N ARG A 108 -6.05 2.77 11.97
CA ARG A 108 -5.30 3.46 13.04
C ARG A 108 -4.34 4.51 12.47
N ASN A 109 -3.64 4.19 11.38
CA ASN A 109 -2.73 5.12 10.73
C ASN A 109 -3.48 6.23 9.98
N ALA A 110 -4.49 5.87 9.19
CA ALA A 110 -5.32 6.82 8.45
C ALA A 110 -6.03 7.82 9.38
N ARG A 111 -6.50 7.36 10.54
CA ARG A 111 -7.09 8.18 11.60
C ARG A 111 -6.10 9.21 12.12
N LEU A 112 -4.86 8.80 12.41
CA LEU A 112 -3.82 9.73 12.86
C LEU A 112 -3.49 10.77 11.78
N ASP A 113 -3.45 10.37 10.52
CA ASP A 113 -3.24 11.30 9.40
C ASP A 113 -4.40 12.31 9.29
N ALA A 114 -5.64 11.83 9.38
CA ALA A 114 -6.83 12.68 9.32
C ALA A 114 -6.92 13.63 10.51
N ILE A 115 -6.64 13.19 11.73
CA ILE A 115 -6.58 14.05 12.92
C ILE A 115 -5.53 15.15 12.73
N LYS A 116 -4.33 14.81 12.23
CA LYS A 116 -3.26 15.79 11.97
C LYS A 116 -3.67 16.85 10.94
N GLU A 117 -4.43 16.48 9.92
CA GLU A 117 -4.86 17.41 8.87
C GLU A 117 -6.08 18.25 9.27
N THR A 118 -6.97 17.68 10.09
CA THR A 118 -8.31 18.26 10.31
C THR A 118 -8.54 18.81 11.71
N GLU A 119 -7.73 18.39 12.68
CA GLU A 119 -7.90 18.67 14.11
C GLU A 119 -9.26 18.21 14.69
N ILE A 120 -9.95 17.31 13.98
CA ILE A 120 -11.24 16.75 14.41
C ILE A 120 -11.01 15.47 15.19
N ASP A 121 -11.78 15.25 16.26
CA ASP A 121 -11.80 13.97 16.96
C ASP A 121 -12.57 12.93 16.13
N LEU A 122 -11.94 11.79 15.89
CA LEU A 122 -12.43 10.72 15.04
C LEU A 122 -12.63 9.44 15.86
N PRO A 123 -13.57 8.55 15.49
CA PRO A 123 -13.84 7.32 16.24
C PRO A 123 -12.57 6.52 16.54
N GLN A 124 -12.49 5.89 17.71
CA GLN A 124 -11.32 5.07 18.05
C GLN A 124 -11.32 3.75 17.27
N ASP A 125 -12.51 3.17 17.09
CA ASP A 125 -12.71 1.92 16.36
C ASP A 125 -13.05 2.20 14.89
N CYS A 126 -12.61 1.31 14.00
CA CYS A 126 -12.84 1.46 12.56
C CYS A 126 -14.34 1.28 12.24
N PRO A 127 -15.03 2.31 11.71
CA PRO A 127 -16.43 2.19 11.32
C PRO A 127 -16.61 1.55 9.94
N TYR A 128 -15.51 1.28 9.23
CA TYR A 128 -15.53 0.82 7.84
C TYR A 128 -15.24 -0.67 7.73
N GLN A 129 -15.93 -1.30 6.79
CA GLN A 129 -15.67 -2.65 6.30
C GLN A 129 -15.01 -2.59 4.91
N ILE A 130 -14.59 -3.75 4.40
CA ILE A 130 -13.94 -3.81 3.08
C ILE A 130 -14.83 -3.28 1.96
N GLN A 131 -16.15 -3.48 2.04
CA GLN A 131 -17.10 -2.98 1.04
C GLN A 131 -17.12 -1.45 1.00
N ASP A 132 -16.96 -0.79 2.16
CA ASP A 132 -16.88 0.68 2.17
C ASP A 132 -15.64 1.19 1.44
N ILE A 133 -14.53 0.47 1.59
CA ILE A 133 -13.24 0.82 1.00
C ILE A 133 -13.28 0.60 -0.51
N LEU A 134 -13.83 -0.52 -0.97
CA LEU A 134 -13.78 -0.90 -2.39
C LEU A 134 -14.94 -0.35 -3.21
N GLU A 135 -16.14 -0.24 -2.63
CA GLU A 135 -17.37 -0.11 -3.42
C GLU A 135 -18.22 1.11 -3.04
N ARG A 136 -17.98 1.76 -1.90
CA ARG A 136 -18.80 2.89 -1.45
C ARG A 136 -18.93 3.96 -2.52
N SER A 137 -20.17 4.22 -2.94
CA SER A 137 -20.50 5.32 -3.83
C SER A 137 -20.59 6.63 -3.07
N PHE A 138 -20.24 7.73 -3.75
CA PHE A 138 -20.39 9.07 -3.21
C PHE A 138 -21.49 9.83 -3.96
N GLU A 139 -22.28 10.62 -3.23
CA GLU A 139 -23.17 11.59 -3.84
C GLU A 139 -22.35 12.63 -4.62
N LYS A 140 -22.95 13.26 -5.64
CA LYS A 140 -22.27 14.32 -6.39
C LYS A 140 -21.81 15.40 -5.40
N ALA A 141 -20.49 15.61 -5.31
CA ALA A 141 -19.94 16.73 -4.57
C ALA A 141 -20.50 18.04 -5.15
N ILE A 142 -20.93 18.95 -4.28
CA ILE A 142 -21.49 20.27 -4.63
C ILE A 142 -20.41 21.13 -5.30
#